data_AF-A0A9X4L0C7-F1
#
_entry.id   AF-A0A9X4L0C7-F1
#
_cell.length_a   1.000
_cell.length_b   1.000
_cell.length_c   1.000
_cell.angle_alpha   90.00
_cell.angle_beta   90.00
_cell.angle_gamma   90.00
#
_symmetry.space_group_name_H-M   'P 1'
#
loop_
_entity.id
_entity.type
_entity.pdbx_description
1 polymer ?
#
loop_
_entity_poly.entity_id
_entity_poly.type
_entity_poly.pdbx_seq_one_letter_code
_entity_poly.pdbx_strand_id
1 'polypeptide(L)' 'MNAWYNSLVEKEDKPIEELETIEAYVDGMLRYTHKQGDRFQMTMIEDILNAVFALESDRRQHLLHVRFEKALLSNRLQKN' A
#
# COMPACT_ATOMS: atom_id res chain seq x y z
N MET A 1 -27.24 2.30 7.21
CA MET A 1 -25.80 1.97 7.11
C MET A 1 -25.09 2.60 8.30
N ASN A 2 -24.27 1.86 9.05
CA ASN A 2 -23.62 2.34 10.28
C ASN A 2 -22.51 3.34 9.92
N ALA A 3 -22.54 4.56 10.49
CA ALA A 3 -21.57 5.63 10.20
C ALA A 3 -20.10 5.20 10.45
N TRP A 4 -19.87 4.31 11.42
CA TRP A 4 -18.54 3.77 11.69
C TRP A 4 -18.06 2.83 10.58
N TYR A 5 -18.95 2.01 10.02
CA TYR A 5 -18.62 1.14 8.89
C TYR A 5 -18.25 1.96 7.65
N ASN A 6 -18.99 3.04 7.37
CA ASN A 6 -18.69 3.92 6.23
C ASN A 6 -17.34 4.61 6.40
N SER A 7 -17.00 5.08 7.61
CA SER A 7 -15.67 5.65 7.88
C SER A 7 -14.54 4.64 7.67
N LEU A 8 -14.76 3.35 7.95
CA LEU A 8 -13.77 2.31 7.68
C LEU A 8 -13.62 2.03 6.18
N VAL A 9 -14.68 2.15 5.39
CA VAL A 9 -14.59 2.07 3.92
C VAL A 9 -13.74 3.22 3.37
N GLU A 10 -14.01 4.46 3.77
CA GLU A 10 -13.22 5.63 3.34
C GLU A 10 -11.74 5.52 3.75
N LYS A 11 -11.46 4.88 4.90
CA LYS A 11 -10.09 4.61 5.36
C LYS A 11 -9.39 3.48 4.59
N GLU A 12 -10.12 2.64 3.85
CA GLU A 12 -9.52 1.63 2.96
C GLU A 12 -9.08 2.23 1.62
N ASP A 13 -9.81 3.22 1.10
CA ASP A 13 -9.57 3.75 -0.24
C ASP A 13 -8.18 4.40 -0.36
N LYS A 14 -7.82 5.25 0.60
CA LYS A 14 -6.54 5.97 0.55
C LYS A 14 -5.30 5.04 0.57
N PRO A 15 -5.19 4.04 1.47
CA PRO A 15 -4.06 3.10 1.42
C PRO A 15 -4.02 2.27 0.14
N ILE A 16 -5.18 1.96 -0.46
CA ILE A 16 -5.24 1.23 -1.74
C ILE A 16 -4.66 2.09 -2.87
N GLU A 17 -5.09 3.35 -3.01
CA GLU A 17 -4.57 4.28 -4.01
C GLU A 17 -3.06 4.52 -3.85
N GLU A 18 -2.59 4.66 -2.60
CA GLU A 18 -1.17 4.81 -2.30
C GLU A 18 -0.36 3.56 -2.70
N LEU A 19 -0.90 2.36 -2.48
CA LEU A 19 -0.26 1.10 -2.87
C LEU A 19 -0.21 0.93 -4.40
N GLU A 20 -1.28 1.28 -5.12
CA GLU A 20 -1.30 1.27 -6.59
C GLU A 20 -0.25 2.23 -7.17
N THR A 21 -0.10 3.40 -6.54
CA THR A 21 0.92 4.39 -6.93
C THR A 21 2.33 3.86 -6.68
N ILE A 22 2.57 3.22 -5.53
CA ILE A 22 3.85 2.58 -5.20
C ILE A 22 4.18 1.49 -6.22
N GLU A 23 3.23 0.64 -6.54
CA GLU A 23 3.43 -0.45 -7.51
C GLU A 23 3.82 0.12 -8.88
N ALA A 24 3.08 1.11 -9.38
CA ALA A 24 3.41 1.78 -10.65
C ALA A 24 4.81 2.42 -10.65
N TYR A 25 5.24 2.99 -9.52
CA TYR A 25 6.56 3.58 -9.35
C TYR A 25 7.67 2.53 -9.41
N VAL A 26 7.53 1.44 -8.65
CA VAL A 26 8.48 0.30 -8.67
C VAL A 26 8.60 -0.27 -10.08
N ASP A 27 7.47 -0.48 -10.74
CA ASP A 27 7.40 -0.98 -12.10
C ASP A 27 8.13 -0.06 -13.09
N GLY A 28 7.95 1.26 -12.94
CA GLY A 28 8.68 2.28 -13.71
C GLY A 28 10.19 2.21 -13.48
N MET A 29 10.62 2.10 -12.23
CA MET A 29 12.03 1.98 -11.87
C MET A 29 12.66 0.71 -12.42
N LEU A 30 11.99 -0.44 -12.31
CA LEU A 30 12.52 -1.70 -12.82
C LEU A 30 12.63 -1.69 -14.35
N ARG A 31 11.61 -1.16 -15.05
CA ARG A 31 11.66 -0.97 -16.52
C ARG A 31 12.79 -0.04 -16.93
N TYR A 32 13.04 1.02 -16.17
CA TYR A 32 14.12 1.96 -16.46
C TYR A 32 15.50 1.36 -16.19
N THR A 33 15.64 0.62 -15.08
CA THR A 33 16.86 -0.12 -14.71
C THR A 33 17.23 -1.15 -15.77
N HIS A 34 16.26 -1.90 -16.31
CA HIS A 34 16.51 -2.82 -17.42
C HIS A 34 17.07 -2.08 -18.65
N LYS A 35 16.51 -0.90 -18.99
CA LYS A 35 16.91 -0.16 -20.20
C LYS A 35 18.24 0.58 -20.09
N GLN A 36 18.68 0.95 -18.89
CA GLN A 36 19.80 1.87 -18.67
C GLN A 36 20.75 1.40 -17.55
N GLY A 37 20.68 0.13 -17.11
CA GLY A 37 21.33 -0.37 -15.90
C GLY A 37 22.83 -0.08 -15.82
N ASP A 38 23.55 -0.12 -16.94
CA ASP A 38 24.99 0.14 -17.02
C ASP A 38 25.37 1.62 -16.78
N ARG A 39 24.39 2.55 -16.79
CA ARG A 39 24.62 3.99 -16.61
C ARG A 39 24.46 4.48 -15.17
N PHE A 40 23.90 3.67 -14.28
CA PHE A 40 23.60 4.09 -12.91
C PHE A 40 24.42 3.31 -11.88
N GLN A 41 24.72 3.97 -10.76
CA GLN A 41 25.21 3.27 -9.59
C GLN A 41 24.09 2.40 -9.05
N MET A 42 24.22 1.08 -9.21
CA MET A 42 23.21 0.09 -8.79
C MET A 42 22.78 0.27 -7.33
N THR A 43 23.72 0.69 -6.47
CA THR A 43 23.49 1.02 -5.06
C THR A 43 22.46 2.14 -4.86
N MET A 44 22.43 3.17 -5.71
CA MET A 44 21.45 4.25 -5.60
C MET A 44 20.04 3.75 -5.93
N ILE A 45 19.90 2.88 -6.93
CA ILE A 45 18.62 2.29 -7.30
C ILE A 45 18.12 1.37 -6.17
N GLU A 46 19.03 0.57 -5.59
CA GLU A 46 18.73 -0.27 -4.42
C GLU A 46 18.28 0.56 -3.22
N ASP A 47 18.94 1.68 -2.91
CA ASP A 47 18.56 2.58 -1.81
C ASP A 47 17.13 3.13 -2.00
N ILE A 48 16.79 3.56 -3.22
CA ILE A 48 15.45 4.06 -3.55
C ILE A 48 14.42 2.93 -3.42
N LEU A 49 14.71 1.72 -3.95
CA LEU A 49 13.80 0.57 -3.85
C LEU A 49 13.57 0.17 -2.39
N ASN A 50 14.60 0.21 -1.55
CA ASN A 50 14.47 -0.06 -0.11
C ASN A 50 13.57 0.97 0.59
N ALA A 51 13.73 2.25 0.27
CA ALA A 51 12.87 3.31 0.83
C ALA A 51 11.40 3.14 0.39
N VAL A 52 11.17 2.81 -0.88
CA VAL A 52 9.84 2.52 -1.42
C VAL A 52 9.22 1.29 -0.76
N PHE A 53 10.00 0.22 -0.55
CA PHE A 53 9.55 -0.98 0.13
C PHE A 53 9.14 -0.70 1.59
N ALA A 54 9.89 0.15 2.30
CA ALA A 54 9.53 0.55 3.66
C ALA A 54 8.18 1.29 3.69
N LEU A 55 7.92 2.19 2.73
CA LEU A 55 6.64 2.87 2.58
C LEU A 55 5.51 1.87 2.26
N GLU A 56 5.75 0.94 1.33
CA GLU A 56 4.79 -0.09 0.95
C GLU A 56 4.37 -0.95 2.14
N SER A 57 5.36 -1.38 2.94
CA SER A 57 5.14 -2.20 4.12
C SER A 57 4.25 -1.49 5.16
N ASP A 58 4.54 -0.22 5.43
CA ASP A 58 3.73 0.61 6.34
C ASP A 58 2.28 0.75 5.86
N ARG A 59 2.07 0.99 4.56
CA ARG A 59 0.72 1.09 3.98
C ARG A 59 -0.04 -0.22 3.98
N ARG A 60 0.61 -1.34 3.66
CA ARG A 60 0.01 -2.68 3.78
C ARG A 60 -0.40 -2.99 5.21
N GLN A 61 0.43 -2.64 6.19
CA GLN A 61 0.09 -2.82 7.60
C GLN A 61 -1.11 -1.97 8.00
N HIS A 62 -1.17 -0.70 7.61
CA HIS A 62 -2.31 0.16 7.89
C HIS A 62 -3.61 -0.39 7.28
N LEU A 63 -3.58 -0.79 6.00
CA LEU A 63 -4.73 -1.39 5.31
C LEU A 63 -5.21 -2.67 6.00
N LEU A 64 -4.27 -3.51 6.46
CA LEU A 64 -4.59 -4.72 7.21
C LEU A 64 -5.35 -4.40 8.51
N HIS A 65 -4.90 -3.38 9.26
CA HIS A 65 -5.58 -2.94 10.47
C HIS A 65 -7.02 -2.47 10.20
N VAL A 66 -7.22 -1.65 9.17
CA VAL A 66 -8.57 -1.15 8.80
C VAL A 66 -9.49 -2.32 8.40
N ARG A 67 -9.00 -3.24 7.56
CA ARG A 67 -9.74 -4.44 7.15
C ARG A 67 -10.12 -5.32 8.33
N PHE A 68 -9.21 -5.47 9.29
CA PHE A 68 -9.47 -6.23 10.50
C PHE A 68 -10.56 -5.58 11.37
N GLU A 69 -10.48 -4.26 11.60
CA GLU A 69 -11.51 -3.52 12.33
C GLU A 69 -12.89 -3.65 11.67
N LYS A 70 -12.94 -3.54 10.35
CA LYS A 70 -14.17 -3.69 9.55
C LYS A 70 -14.74 -5.10 9.66
N ALA A 71 -13.90 -6.14 9.62
CA ALA A 71 -14.33 -7.52 9.81
C ALA A 71 -14.92 -7.75 11.22
N LEU A 72 -14.28 -7.20 12.26
CA LEU A 72 -14.80 -7.26 13.63
C LEU A 72 -16.16 -6.56 13.76
N LEU A 73 -16.31 -5.37 13.17
CA LEU A 73 -17.57 -4.63 13.21
C LEU A 73 -18.69 -5.38 12.48
N SER A 74 -18.42 -5.91 11.28
CA SER A 74 -19.38 -6.71 10.50
C SER A 74 -19.86 -7.93 11.28
N ASN A 75 -18.96 -8.66 11.95
CA ASN A 75 -19.31 -9.80 12.79
C ASN A 75 -20.22 -9.41 13.96
N ARG A 76 -19.95 -8.27 14.61
CA ARG A 76 -20.81 -7.75 15.69
C ARG A 76 -22.20 -7.36 15.18
N LEU A 77 -22.29 -6.77 13.99
CA LEU A 77 -23.57 -6.39 13.38
C LEU A 77 -24.39 -7.60 12.92
N GLN A 78 -23.77 -8.73 12.55
CA GLN A 78 -24.48 -9.96 12.19
C GLN A 78 -25.02 -10.73 13.40
N LYS A 79 -24.47 -10.49 14.59
CA LYS A 79 -24.85 -11.16 15.84
C LYS A 79 -25.94 -10.42 16.63
N ASN A 80 -26.29 -9.20 16.22
CA ASN A 80 -27.39 -8.40 16.76
C ASN A 80 -28.58 -8.44 15.81
#